data_AF-A0A9D9QGY4-F1
#
_entry.id   AF-A0A9D9QGY4-F1
#
_cell.length_a   1.000
_cell.length_b   1.000
_cell.length_c   1.000
_cell.angle_alpha   90.00
_cell.angle_beta   90.00
_cell.angle_gamma   90.00
#
_symmetry.space_group_name_H-M   'P 1'
#
loop_
_entity.id
_entity.type
_entity.pdbx_description
1 polymer ?
#
loop_
_entity_poly.entity_id
_entity_poly.type
_entity_poly.pdbx_seq_one_letter_code
_entity_poly.pdbx_strand_id
1 'polypeptide(L)'
;MALRSQDTRLTLVIGQHAARYHLPQERSGLTASVQNWRRHWPALMPLPHPSPINNRWLARNKWFEAELVPRLQARVAEILHE
;
A
#
# COMPACT_ATOMS: atom_id res chain seq x y z
N MET A 1 -6.49 -20.15 3.62
CA MET A 1 -7.26 -19.76 4.83
C MET A 1 -6.50 -18.62 5.49
N ALA A 2 -6.87 -17.37 5.23
CA ALA A 2 -6.22 -16.21 5.86
C ALA A 2 -7.04 -15.85 7.11
N LEU A 3 -6.43 -16.03 8.29
CA LEU A 3 -7.02 -15.56 9.55
C LEU A 3 -6.99 -14.03 9.54
N ARG A 4 -8.11 -13.40 9.20
CA ARG A 4 -8.30 -11.96 9.43
C ARG A 4 -8.80 -11.79 10.86
N SER A 5 -8.11 -10.96 11.65
CA SER A 5 -8.68 -10.54 12.93
C SER A 5 -9.91 -9.68 12.65
N GLN A 6 -10.92 -9.77 13.51
CA GLN A 6 -12.19 -9.07 13.32
C GLN A 6 -12.05 -7.53 13.44
N ASP A 7 -10.93 -7.03 13.94
CA ASP A 7 -10.64 -5.60 14.17
C ASP A 7 -9.59 -5.03 13.18
N THR A 8 -9.49 -5.61 11.98
CA THR A 8 -8.54 -5.09 10.98
C THR A 8 -9.08 -3.81 10.34
N ARG A 9 -8.65 -2.64 10.85
CA ARG A 9 -9.05 -1.30 10.34
C ARG A 9 -8.28 -0.82 9.10
N LEU A 10 -7.08 -1.36 8.85
CA LEU A 10 -6.25 -1.07 7.68
C LEU A 10 -5.35 -2.27 7.33
N THR A 11 -5.32 -2.66 6.06
CA THR A 11 -4.42 -3.72 5.54
C THR A 11 -3.30 -3.11 4.71
N LEU A 12 -2.04 -3.33 5.10
CA LEU A 12 -0.87 -2.94 4.30
C LEU A 12 -0.42 -4.10 3.41
N VAL A 13 -0.40 -3.89 2.09
CA VAL A 13 0.00 -4.89 1.11
C VAL A 13 1.36 -4.52 0.55
N ILE A 14 2.41 -5.10 1.13
CA ILE A 14 3.79 -4.69 0.89
C ILE A 14 4.48 -5.60 -0.14
N GLY A 15 4.88 -5.03 -1.27
CA GLY A 15 5.63 -5.71 -2.32
C GLY A 15 4.80 -6.52 -3.31
N GLN A 16 5.46 -6.97 -4.38
CA GLN A 16 4.79 -7.58 -5.53
C GLN A 16 4.09 -8.91 -5.21
N HIS A 17 4.66 -9.72 -4.32
CA HIS A 17 4.07 -11.00 -3.93
C HIS A 17 2.75 -10.79 -3.18
N ALA A 18 2.74 -9.90 -2.18
CA ALA A 18 1.52 -9.56 -1.44
C ALA A 18 0.48 -8.92 -2.38
N ALA A 19 0.90 -8.02 -3.27
CA ALA A 19 0.01 -7.39 -4.24
C ALA A 19 -0.66 -8.42 -5.18
N ARG A 20 0.08 -9.41 -5.68
CA ARG A 20 -0.49 -10.48 -6.54
C ARG A 20 -1.54 -11.31 -5.81
N TYR A 21 -1.32 -11.56 -4.51
CA TYR A 21 -2.24 -12.36 -3.71
C TYR A 21 -3.49 -11.59 -3.30
N HIS A 22 -3.31 -10.35 -2.81
CA HIS A 22 -4.41 -9.55 -2.26
C HIS A 22 -5.13 -8.67 -3.28
N LEU A 23 -4.51 -8.38 -4.43
CA LEU A 23 -5.06 -7.52 -5.49
C LEU A 23 -5.02 -8.25 -6.85
N PRO A 24 -5.67 -9.42 -7.01
CA PRO A 24 -5.68 -10.17 -8.26
C PRO A 24 -6.29 -9.41 -9.46
N GLN A 25 -7.05 -8.35 -9.19
CA GLN A 25 -7.62 -7.43 -10.18
C GLN A 25 -6.59 -6.42 -10.74
N GLU A 26 -5.55 -6.08 -9.98
CA GLU A 26 -4.50 -5.16 -10.42
C GLU A 26 -3.36 -5.94 -11.10
N ARG A 27 -3.64 -6.44 -12.31
CA ARG A 27 -2.71 -7.29 -13.08
C ARG A 27 -1.55 -6.53 -13.74
N SER A 28 -1.60 -5.21 -13.73
CA SER A 28 -0.62 -4.33 -14.39
C SER A 28 0.71 -4.18 -13.63
N GLY A 29 0.91 -4.92 -12.54
CA GLY A 29 2.15 -4.94 -11.76
C GLY A 29 2.19 -3.92 -10.62
N LEU A 30 3.22 -4.01 -9.76
CA LEU A 30 3.30 -3.29 -8.48
C LEU A 30 3.16 -1.78 -8.63
N THR A 31 3.84 -1.15 -9.58
CA THR A 31 3.74 0.31 -9.79
C THR A 31 2.30 0.73 -10.05
N ALA A 32 1.59 0.02 -10.94
CA ALA A 32 0.21 0.33 -11.26
C ALA A 32 -0.72 0.09 -10.06
N SER A 33 -0.53 -1.00 -9.31
CA SER A 33 -1.28 -1.25 -8.08
C SER A 33 -1.08 -0.13 -7.06
N VAL A 34 0.16 0.33 -6.85
CA VAL A 34 0.47 1.43 -5.94
C VAL A 34 -0.07 2.75 -6.47
N GLN A 35 -0.05 2.99 -7.79
CA GLN A 35 -0.60 4.22 -8.38
C GLN A 35 -2.13 4.29 -8.26
N ASN A 36 -2.80 3.14 -8.36
CA ASN A 36 -4.25 2.98 -8.20
C ASN A 36 -4.69 2.82 -6.75
N TRP A 37 -3.83 3.13 -5.76
CA TRP A 37 -4.10 2.91 -4.33
C TRP A 37 -5.45 3.47 -3.84
N ARG A 38 -5.92 4.58 -4.45
CA ARG A 38 -7.21 5.22 -4.14
C ARG A 38 -8.41 4.29 -4.33
N ARG A 39 -8.32 3.27 -5.19
CA ARG A 39 -9.39 2.27 -5.40
C ARG A 39 -9.60 1.34 -4.21
N HIS A 40 -8.60 1.21 -3.35
CA HIS A 40 -8.60 0.29 -2.21
C HIS A 40 -8.63 1.01 -0.86
N TRP A 41 -8.48 2.34 -0.89
CA TRP A 41 -8.58 3.22 0.26
C TRP A 41 -10.02 3.28 0.82
N PRO A 42 -10.22 3.40 2.14
CA PRO A 42 -9.22 3.47 3.22
C PRO A 42 -8.86 2.12 3.85
N ALA A 43 -9.45 1.02 3.39
CA ALA A 43 -9.31 -0.28 4.03
C ALA A 43 -7.98 -1.00 3.69
N LEU A 44 -7.38 -0.69 2.54
CA LEU A 44 -6.18 -1.38 2.05
C LEU A 44 -5.24 -0.42 1.31
N MET A 45 -3.95 -0.53 1.60
CA MET A 45 -2.90 0.25 0.95
C MET A 45 -1.83 -0.65 0.32
N PRO A 46 -1.71 -0.69 -1.03
CA PRO A 46 -0.55 -1.30 -1.69
C PRO A 46 0.69 -0.42 -1.56
N LEU A 47 1.83 -1.03 -1.24
CA LEU A 47 3.10 -0.34 -1.02
C LEU A 47 4.25 -1.07 -1.72
N PRO A 48 5.27 -0.34 -2.21
CA PRO A 48 6.54 -0.97 -2.60
C PRO A 48 7.20 -1.61 -1.38
N HIS A 49 8.03 -2.63 -1.60
CA HIS A 49 8.81 -3.24 -0.53
C HIS A 49 9.86 -2.24 0.00
N PRO A 50 10.10 -2.13 1.32
CA PRO A 50 11.07 -1.17 1.88
C PRO A 50 12.54 -1.61 1.71
N SER A 51 12.89 -2.25 0.59
CA SER A 51 14.27 -2.67 0.28
C SER A 51 15.02 -1.54 -0.44
N PRO A 52 16.35 -1.38 -0.22
CA PRO A 52 17.20 -0.45 -0.97
C PRO A 52 17.10 -0.61 -2.50
N ILE A 53 16.73 -1.81 -2.98
CA ILE A 53 16.51 -2.09 -4.40
C ILE A 53 15.44 -1.15 -5.01
N ASN A 54 14.49 -0.67 -4.20
CA ASN A 54 13.42 0.22 -4.66
C ASN A 54 13.82 1.71 -4.68
N ASN A 55 15.05 2.08 -4.31
CA ASN A 55 15.49 3.49 -4.33
C ASN A 55 15.37 4.12 -5.73
N ARG A 56 15.70 3.39 -6.79
CA ARG A 56 15.50 3.86 -8.18
C ARG A 56 14.03 4.06 -8.52
N TRP A 57 13.15 3.21 -7.99
CA TRP A 57 11.71 3.35 -8.19
C TRP A 57 11.18 4.59 -7.47
N LEU A 58 11.58 4.81 -6.21
CA LEU A 58 11.22 6.00 -5.41
C LEU A 58 11.71 7.29 -6.08
N ALA A 59 12.94 7.28 -6.61
CA ALA A 59 13.49 8.41 -7.35
C ALA A 59 12.65 8.78 -8.60
N ARG A 60 12.05 7.79 -9.27
CA ARG A 60 11.20 8.00 -10.46
C ARG A 60 9.74 8.30 -10.12
N ASN A 61 9.27 7.89 -8.95
CA ASN A 61 7.87 7.99 -8.52
C ASN A 61 7.73 8.95 -7.33
N LYS A 62 8.14 10.22 -7.53
CA LYS A 62 8.14 11.25 -6.46
C LYS A 62 6.78 11.49 -5.82
N TRP A 63 5.69 11.24 -6.56
CA TRP A 63 4.33 11.29 -6.06
C TRP A 63 4.08 10.31 -4.89
N PHE A 64 4.83 9.21 -4.78
CA PHE A 64 4.68 8.26 -3.69
C PHE A 64 4.92 8.92 -2.33
N GLU A 65 6.05 9.61 -2.19
CA GLU A 65 6.42 10.32 -0.96
C GLU A 65 5.60 11.59 -0.78
N ALA A 66 5.28 12.31 -1.86
CA ALA A 66 4.56 13.58 -1.79
C ALA A 66 3.05 13.41 -1.51
N GLU A 67 2.42 12.34 -1.98
CA GLU A 67 0.97 12.17 -1.91
C GLU A 67 0.51 10.99 -1.06
N LEU A 68 1.14 9.82 -1.23
CA LEU A 68 0.66 8.58 -0.62
C LEU A 68 1.12 8.51 0.84
N VAL A 69 2.42 8.72 1.11
CA VAL A 69 3.00 8.61 2.46
C VAL A 69 2.28 9.50 3.49
N PRO A 70 2.02 10.80 3.24
CA PRO A 70 1.36 11.65 4.23
C PRO A 70 -0.07 11.19 4.55
N ARG A 71 -0.81 10.68 3.55
CA ARG A 71 -2.17 10.17 3.74
C ARG A 71 -2.18 8.87 4.54
N LEU A 72 -1.21 8.00 4.28
CA LEU A 72 -1.05 6.77 5.04
C LEU A 72 -0.72 7.08 6.50
N GLN A 73 0.22 8.00 6.75
CA GLN A 73 0.59 8.42 8.10
C GLN A 73 -0.60 8.99 8.87
N ALA A 74 -1.39 9.87 8.24
CA ALA A 74 -2.59 10.45 8.86
C ALA A 74 -3.61 9.38 9.26
N ARG A 75 -3.89 8.41 8.37
CA ARG A 75 -4.83 7.31 8.67
C ARG A 75 -4.31 6.36 9.74
N VAL A 76 -3.01 6.08 9.74
CA VAL A 76 -2.40 5.26 10.81
C VAL A 76 -2.52 5.99 12.14
N ALA A 77 -2.27 7.30 12.19
CA ALA A 77 -2.42 8.09 13.40
C ALA A 77 -3.88 8.10 13.89
N GLU A 78 -4.85 8.30 13.00
CA GLU A 78 -6.28 8.20 13.31
C GLU A 78 -6.63 6.83 13.95
N ILE A 79 -6.19 5.74 13.33
CA ILE A 79 -6.42 4.38 13.85
C ILE A 79 -5.77 4.18 15.23
N LEU A 80 -4.57 4.71 15.46
CA LEU A 80 -3.86 4.54 16.73
C LEU A 80 -4.38 5.44 17.87
N HIS A 81 -5.13 6.49 17.56
CA HIS A 81 -5.61 7.49 18.51
C HIS A 81 -7.14 7.54 18.67
N GLU A 82 -7.88 6.70 17.93
CA GLU A 82 -9.25 6.29 18.25
C GLU A 82 -9.28 5.38 19.49
#